data_AF-A0A6B3EY52-F1
#
_entry.id   AF-A0A6B3EY52-F1
#
_cell.length_a   1.000
_cell.length_b   1.000
_cell.length_c   1.000
_cell.angle_alpha   90.00
_cell.angle_beta   90.00
_cell.angle_gamma   90.00
#
_symmetry.space_group_name_H-M   'P 1'
#
loop_
_entity.id
_entity.type
_entity.pdbx_description
1 polymer ?
#
loop_
_entity_poly.entity_id
_entity_poly.type
_entity_poly.pdbx_seq_one_letter_code
_entity_poly.pdbx_strand_id
1 'polypeptide(L)'
;LADGVVEADGEVVLARTARPERDPVLVLRAAAAAAQSELPLSRHVVRHLAGAAKPLPVPWPAEAREELVTLLGAGEATVPVWEALEAEGLITRLLPDWERVHCRPQRNPVHTWTVDRHLVEAAVRASSLTRRVGRPDLLLVAALLHDIGKGWPGDHSVAGEVIARDMAARIGFEPHDVGVIATLVRHHLLLIETATRRDLDDPATVRSVATAVSTASTLELLHALTEADALATGPAAWSTWRASLVADLVKRVAAVLAGEEPEEPEPAAPSAEQERLAIEALRTGEPVLALHAQTETPHEEVAPEPVGVELLIALPDRPGVLPAAAGVLALHRLTVRAADLRAVELPTEVGESAEVLLLSWRVAAEYGSLPQAARLRADLVRALDGSLDIRSRLAEREAAYPRRRGVKAPPPRVKVAAAGSQLATVIEVRAQDAPGLLHRIGRALEQSTVRVRSAHVSTLGANAVDAFYVTDQDGRPLAAERAAELAQEVEKALG
;
A
#
# COMPACT_ATOMS: atom_id res chain seq x y z
N LEU A 1 15.59 37.31 -11.08
CA LEU A 1 15.22 36.00 -10.49
C LEU A 1 16.07 34.90 -11.09
N ALA A 2 16.15 34.82 -12.42
CA ALA A 2 17.12 33.99 -13.16
C ALA A 2 17.53 34.73 -14.45
N ASP A 3 18.39 34.14 -15.29
CA ASP A 3 18.74 34.77 -16.57
C ASP A 3 17.51 34.91 -17.48
N GLY A 4 17.28 36.13 -17.98
CA GLY A 4 16.08 36.46 -18.75
C GLY A 4 14.76 36.54 -17.94
N VAL A 5 14.78 36.36 -16.62
CA VAL A 5 13.57 36.30 -15.76
C VAL A 5 13.68 37.27 -14.58
N VAL A 6 12.71 38.18 -14.47
CA VAL A 6 12.68 39.27 -13.46
C VAL A 6 11.35 39.32 -12.75
N GLU A 7 11.33 39.97 -11.60
CA GLU A 7 10.09 40.31 -10.89
C GLU A 7 9.57 41.68 -11.38
N ALA A 8 8.26 41.79 -11.58
CA ALA A 8 7.58 43.06 -11.80
C ALA A 8 6.16 43.00 -11.20
N ASP A 9 5.79 44.01 -10.41
CA ASP A 9 4.46 44.14 -9.80
C ASP A 9 3.99 42.88 -9.02
N GLY A 10 4.92 42.18 -8.38
CA GLY A 10 4.63 40.95 -7.62
C GLY A 10 4.37 39.71 -8.49
N GLU A 11 4.69 39.76 -9.79
CA GLU A 11 4.63 38.62 -10.70
C GLU A 11 6.02 38.34 -11.30
N VAL A 12 6.25 37.09 -11.71
CA VAL A 12 7.40 36.76 -12.54
C VAL A 12 7.12 37.11 -14.01
N VAL A 13 8.03 37.89 -14.59
CA VAL A 13 7.99 38.31 -15.98
C VAL A 13 9.33 38.08 -16.70
N LEU A 14 9.31 38.20 -18.04
CA LEU A 14 10.51 38.11 -18.84
C LEU A 14 11.23 39.46 -18.91
N ALA A 15 12.56 39.42 -18.81
CA ALA A 15 13.39 40.59 -19.07
C ALA A 15 13.21 41.07 -20.52
N ARG A 16 13.37 42.37 -20.78
CA ARG A 16 13.29 42.95 -22.15
C ARG A 16 14.27 42.32 -23.14
N THR A 17 15.37 41.75 -22.64
CA THR A 17 16.41 41.07 -23.43
C THR A 17 16.11 39.59 -23.67
N ALA A 18 15.14 39.01 -22.98
CA ALA A 18 14.77 37.61 -23.16
C ALA A 18 14.22 37.35 -24.57
N ARG A 19 14.57 36.21 -25.15
CA ARG A 19 14.20 35.81 -26.52
C ARG A 19 13.70 34.36 -26.51
N PRO A 20 12.43 34.09 -26.16
CA PRO A 20 11.86 32.74 -26.11
C PRO A 20 12.04 31.94 -27.41
N GLU A 21 12.07 32.62 -28.55
CA GLU A 21 12.24 32.03 -29.88
C GLU A 21 13.68 31.53 -30.15
N ARG A 22 14.63 31.88 -29.29
CA ARG A 22 16.05 31.48 -29.34
C ARG A 22 16.49 30.67 -28.12
N ASP A 23 15.72 30.70 -27.04
CA ASP A 23 16.01 30.01 -25.79
C ASP A 23 14.82 29.12 -25.39
N PRO A 24 14.83 27.83 -25.80
CA PRO A 24 13.75 26.91 -25.46
C PRO A 24 13.71 26.53 -23.97
N VAL A 25 14.79 26.78 -23.21
CA VAL A 25 14.86 26.48 -21.77
C VAL A 25 14.12 27.51 -20.92
N LEU A 26 13.91 28.72 -21.47
CA LEU A 26 13.29 29.85 -20.79
C LEU A 26 11.90 29.54 -20.18
N VAL A 27 11.14 28.59 -20.75
CA VAL A 27 9.86 28.16 -20.16
C VAL A 27 10.07 27.56 -18.77
N LEU A 28 10.97 26.59 -18.65
CA LEU A 28 11.25 25.92 -17.38
C LEU A 28 11.98 26.85 -16.42
N ARG A 29 12.92 27.67 -16.92
CA ARG A 29 13.63 28.66 -16.10
C ARG A 29 12.70 29.70 -15.48
N ALA A 30 11.72 30.20 -16.25
CA ALA A 30 10.72 31.12 -15.72
C ALA A 30 9.81 30.46 -14.68
N ALA A 31 9.43 29.19 -14.91
CA ALA A 31 8.61 28.42 -13.99
C ALA A 31 9.32 28.12 -12.67
N ALA A 32 10.56 27.61 -12.73
CA ALA A 32 11.38 27.35 -11.56
C ALA A 32 11.65 28.62 -10.74
N ALA A 33 11.97 29.74 -11.40
CA ALA A 33 12.16 31.02 -10.74
C ALA A 33 10.89 31.54 -10.07
N ALA A 34 9.72 31.34 -10.69
CA ALA A 34 8.42 31.68 -10.11
C ALA A 34 8.13 30.85 -8.86
N ALA A 35 8.30 29.53 -8.94
CA ALA A 35 8.05 28.64 -7.82
C ALA A 35 9.03 28.86 -6.65
N GLN A 36 10.33 29.03 -6.91
CA GLN A 36 11.31 29.32 -5.85
C GLN A 36 11.09 30.66 -5.16
N SER A 37 10.58 31.66 -5.89
CA SER A 37 10.30 32.98 -5.31
C SER A 37 8.91 33.06 -4.68
N GLU A 38 8.11 31.99 -4.76
CA GLU A 38 6.70 31.96 -4.35
C GLU A 38 5.86 33.08 -5.02
N LEU A 39 6.23 33.44 -6.25
CA LEU A 39 5.56 34.49 -7.03
C LEU A 39 4.74 33.86 -8.16
N PRO A 40 3.53 34.37 -8.47
CA PRO A 40 2.76 33.90 -9.61
C PRO A 40 3.50 34.22 -10.92
N LEU A 41 3.44 33.26 -11.86
CA LEU A 41 3.93 33.48 -13.21
C LEU A 41 2.89 34.30 -13.99
N SER A 42 3.28 35.47 -14.50
CA SER A 42 2.34 36.37 -15.16
C SER A 42 1.63 35.71 -16.33
N ARG A 43 0.30 35.81 -16.40
CA ARG A 43 -0.50 35.20 -17.48
C ARG A 43 -0.09 35.68 -18.86
N HIS A 44 0.34 36.94 -18.98
CA HIS A 44 0.85 37.49 -20.24
C HIS A 44 2.13 36.76 -20.68
N VAL A 45 3.02 36.48 -19.72
CA VAL A 45 4.28 35.78 -19.97
C VAL A 45 4.03 34.33 -20.35
N VAL A 46 3.14 33.62 -19.66
CA VAL A 46 2.79 32.23 -20.02
C VAL A 46 2.29 32.16 -21.46
N ARG A 47 1.37 33.04 -21.85
CA ARG A 47 0.85 33.11 -23.23
C ARG A 47 1.93 33.43 -24.26
N HIS A 48 2.81 34.37 -23.92
CA HIS A 48 3.92 34.73 -24.78
C HIS A 48 4.88 33.54 -24.97
N LEU A 49 5.22 32.84 -23.89
CA LEU A 49 6.02 31.61 -23.95
C LEU A 49 5.32 30.52 -24.77
N ALA A 50 4.02 30.30 -24.58
CA ALA A 50 3.24 29.33 -25.34
C ALA A 50 3.25 29.61 -26.85
N GLY A 51 3.21 30.89 -27.26
CA GLY A 51 3.22 31.31 -28.65
C GLY A 51 4.62 31.44 -29.29
N ALA A 52 5.66 31.76 -28.52
CA ALA A 52 6.98 32.11 -29.05
C ALA A 52 8.08 31.08 -28.75
N ALA A 53 7.97 30.31 -27.66
CA ALA A 53 9.02 29.39 -27.25
C ALA A 53 9.12 28.19 -28.22
N LYS A 54 10.34 27.90 -28.66
CA LYS A 54 10.62 26.71 -29.47
C LYS A 54 10.58 25.44 -28.60
N PRO A 55 10.28 24.27 -29.19
CA PRO A 55 10.42 22.99 -28.49
C PRO A 55 11.86 22.76 -28.02
N LEU A 56 12.02 22.14 -26.86
CA LEU A 56 13.32 21.65 -26.39
C LEU A 56 13.86 20.58 -27.36
N PRO A 57 15.20 20.52 -27.57
CA PRO A 57 15.80 19.39 -28.27
C PRO A 57 15.58 18.10 -27.46
N VAL A 58 15.69 16.94 -28.12
CA VAL A 58 15.59 15.62 -27.46
C VAL A 58 16.89 14.87 -27.68
N PRO A 59 17.62 14.45 -26.62
CA PRO A 59 17.32 14.70 -25.21
C PRO A 59 17.40 16.19 -24.82
N TRP A 60 16.72 16.56 -23.74
CA TRP A 60 16.77 17.93 -23.21
C TRP A 60 18.19 18.29 -22.76
N PRO A 61 18.59 19.58 -22.84
CA PRO A 61 19.83 20.04 -22.24
C PRO A 61 19.80 19.88 -20.71
N ALA A 62 20.97 19.72 -20.08
CA ALA A 62 21.09 19.55 -18.64
C ALA A 62 20.40 20.67 -17.85
N GLU A 63 20.54 21.92 -18.31
CA GLU A 63 19.87 23.09 -17.71
C GLU A 63 18.34 22.90 -17.67
N ALA A 64 17.71 22.45 -18.75
CA ALA A 64 16.25 22.24 -18.77
C ALA A 64 15.81 21.17 -17.76
N ARG A 65 16.58 20.08 -17.64
CA ARG A 65 16.34 19.05 -16.63
C ARG A 65 16.48 19.60 -15.20
N GLU A 66 17.51 20.39 -14.95
CA GLU A 66 17.77 21.02 -13.65
C GLU A 66 16.65 22.01 -13.27
N GLU A 67 16.16 22.80 -14.23
CA GLU A 67 15.02 23.70 -14.01
C GLU A 67 13.72 22.94 -13.74
N LEU A 68 13.47 21.80 -14.41
CA LEU A 68 12.32 20.94 -14.08
C LEU A 68 12.42 20.39 -12.65
N VAL A 69 13.58 19.85 -12.27
CA VAL A 69 13.81 19.32 -10.92
C VAL A 69 13.65 20.44 -9.88
N THR A 70 14.15 21.63 -10.20
CA THR A 70 14.03 22.82 -9.36
C THR A 70 12.58 23.25 -9.17
N LEU A 71 11.80 23.27 -10.25
CA LEU A 71 10.37 23.54 -10.20
C LEU A 71 9.67 22.53 -9.29
N LEU A 72 9.87 21.22 -9.48
CA LEU A 72 9.23 20.19 -8.66
C LEU A 72 9.69 20.23 -7.19
N GLY A 73 10.94 20.61 -6.94
CA GLY A 73 11.53 20.74 -5.62
C GLY A 73 11.02 21.94 -4.81
N ALA A 74 10.31 22.88 -5.43
CA ALA A 74 9.75 24.06 -4.76
C ALA A 74 8.51 23.74 -3.89
N GLY A 75 8.05 22.49 -3.86
CA GLY A 75 6.94 22.07 -3.00
C GLY A 75 5.63 22.73 -3.42
N GLU A 76 4.84 23.22 -2.47
CA GLU A 76 3.49 23.76 -2.73
C GLU A 76 3.48 24.91 -3.75
N ALA A 77 4.56 25.70 -3.84
CA ALA A 77 4.69 26.77 -4.82
C ALA A 77 4.74 26.28 -6.28
N THR A 78 5.03 25.00 -6.51
CA THR A 78 5.00 24.34 -7.83
C THR A 78 3.59 24.37 -8.43
N VAL A 79 2.58 24.16 -7.60
CA VAL A 79 1.18 23.98 -8.01
C VAL A 79 0.67 25.11 -8.91
N PRO A 80 0.63 26.38 -8.45
CA PRO A 80 0.01 27.44 -9.25
C PRO A 80 0.81 27.72 -10.53
N VAL A 81 2.13 27.51 -10.51
CA VAL A 81 2.98 27.65 -11.69
C VAL A 81 2.69 26.55 -12.70
N TRP A 82 2.59 25.29 -12.25
CA TRP A 82 2.26 24.16 -13.12
C TRP A 82 0.89 24.33 -13.77
N GLU A 83 -0.12 24.73 -12.99
CA GLU A 83 -1.47 25.01 -13.50
C GLU A 83 -1.50 26.14 -14.52
N ALA A 84 -0.71 27.20 -14.31
CA ALA A 84 -0.60 28.29 -15.27
C ALA A 84 -0.01 27.81 -16.61
N LEU A 85 1.05 27.00 -16.57
CA LEU A 85 1.64 26.38 -17.77
C LEU A 85 0.68 25.41 -18.47
N GLU A 86 -0.03 24.58 -17.70
CA GLU A 86 -1.01 23.62 -18.21
C GLU A 86 -2.15 24.33 -18.94
N ALA A 87 -2.64 25.44 -18.40
CA ALA A 87 -3.74 26.22 -18.99
C ALA A 87 -3.45 26.73 -20.41
N GLU A 88 -2.17 26.86 -20.79
CA GLU A 88 -1.73 27.25 -22.14
C GLU A 88 -1.06 26.07 -22.90
N GLY A 89 -1.22 24.83 -22.41
CA GLY A 89 -0.76 23.60 -23.05
C GLY A 89 0.75 23.38 -23.05
N LEU A 90 1.50 24.12 -22.23
CA LEU A 90 2.96 24.05 -22.19
C LEU A 90 3.46 22.74 -21.58
N ILE A 91 2.77 22.21 -20.56
CA ILE A 91 3.14 20.94 -19.92
C ILE A 91 3.03 19.79 -20.92
N THR A 92 1.89 19.64 -21.60
CA THR A 92 1.70 18.61 -22.64
C THR A 92 2.72 18.76 -23.78
N ARG A 93 3.15 19.97 -24.13
CA ARG A 93 4.23 20.18 -25.13
C ARG A 93 5.59 19.68 -24.65
N LEU A 94 5.90 19.89 -23.38
CA LEU A 94 7.14 19.41 -22.75
C LEU A 94 7.11 17.88 -22.59
N LEU A 95 5.98 17.36 -22.11
CA LEU A 95 5.76 15.99 -21.70
C LEU A 95 4.54 15.40 -22.46
N PRO A 96 4.72 14.88 -23.69
CA PRO A 96 3.60 14.50 -24.56
C PRO A 96 2.60 13.51 -23.96
N ASP A 97 3.07 12.48 -23.25
CA ASP A 97 2.20 11.47 -22.64
C ASP A 97 1.32 12.01 -21.50
N TRP A 98 1.58 13.22 -21.02
CA TRP A 98 0.75 13.92 -20.02
C TRP A 98 -0.69 14.13 -20.51
N GLU A 99 -0.89 14.29 -21.82
CA GLU A 99 -2.22 14.45 -22.43
C GLU A 99 -3.20 13.34 -21.99
N ARG A 100 -2.70 12.13 -21.73
CA ARG A 100 -3.53 10.97 -21.38
C ARG A 100 -4.01 10.96 -19.93
N VAL A 101 -3.35 11.72 -19.05
CA VAL A 101 -3.69 11.87 -17.63
C VAL A 101 -4.33 13.22 -17.31
N HIS A 102 -4.27 14.18 -18.23
CA HIS A 102 -4.87 15.50 -18.07
C HIS A 102 -6.37 15.44 -17.77
N CYS A 103 -6.78 16.10 -16.68
CA CYS A 103 -8.14 16.13 -16.13
C CYS A 103 -8.81 14.74 -16.00
N ARG A 104 -8.01 13.67 -15.88
CA ARG A 104 -8.55 12.30 -15.86
C ARG A 104 -9.09 11.97 -14.46
N PRO A 105 -10.36 11.52 -14.33
CA PRO A 105 -10.88 11.09 -13.05
C PRO A 105 -10.17 9.84 -12.51
N GLN A 106 -9.85 9.84 -11.21
CA GLN A 106 -9.41 8.63 -10.50
C GLN A 106 -10.61 7.72 -10.23
N ARG A 107 -10.43 6.40 -10.38
CA ARG A 107 -11.51 5.42 -10.21
C ARG A 107 -11.74 5.00 -8.75
N ASN A 108 -10.81 5.31 -7.84
CA ASN A 108 -10.88 4.93 -6.44
C ASN A 108 -11.39 6.08 -5.55
N PRO A 109 -12.27 5.80 -4.57
CA PRO A 109 -12.96 6.82 -3.77
C PRO A 109 -12.06 7.58 -2.78
N VAL A 110 -10.81 7.15 -2.62
CA VAL A 110 -9.84 7.78 -1.71
C VAL A 110 -9.06 8.92 -2.35
N HIS A 111 -9.02 9.03 -3.69
CA HIS A 111 -8.31 10.12 -4.33
C HIS A 111 -9.13 11.40 -4.32
N THR A 112 -8.54 12.47 -3.80
CA THR A 112 -9.10 13.82 -3.82
C THR A 112 -8.99 14.48 -5.20
N TRP A 113 -8.01 14.07 -6.01
CA TRP A 113 -7.58 14.79 -7.20
C TRP A 113 -7.81 13.99 -8.51
N THR A 114 -7.86 14.69 -9.64
CA THR A 114 -7.65 14.08 -10.97
C THR A 114 -6.23 13.50 -11.05
N VAL A 115 -5.98 12.59 -12.01
CA VAL A 115 -4.68 11.90 -12.10
C VAL A 115 -3.53 12.90 -12.28
N ASP A 116 -3.64 13.83 -13.20
CA ASP A 116 -2.65 14.91 -13.41
C ASP A 116 -2.36 15.72 -12.15
N ARG A 117 -3.40 16.18 -11.44
CA ARG A 117 -3.23 16.93 -10.20
C ARG A 117 -2.60 16.06 -9.10
N HIS A 118 -3.00 14.79 -8.98
CA HIS A 118 -2.40 13.84 -8.05
C HIS A 118 -0.89 13.65 -8.28
N LEU A 119 -0.45 13.58 -9.55
CA LEU A 119 0.97 13.46 -9.88
C LEU A 119 1.78 14.68 -9.40
N VAL A 120 1.23 15.89 -9.55
CA VAL A 120 1.86 17.11 -9.04
C VAL A 120 1.90 17.10 -7.52
N GLU A 121 0.79 16.76 -6.85
CA GLU A 121 0.72 16.65 -5.39
C GLU A 121 1.70 15.60 -4.84
N ALA A 122 1.87 14.46 -5.52
CA ALA A 122 2.86 13.46 -5.16
C ALA A 122 4.29 14.02 -5.25
N ALA A 123 4.60 14.80 -6.29
CA ALA A 123 5.88 15.50 -6.40
C ALA A 123 6.06 16.56 -5.29
N VAL A 124 5.00 17.28 -4.91
CA VAL A 124 5.01 18.21 -3.77
C VAL A 124 5.34 17.46 -2.47
N ARG A 125 4.67 16.34 -2.18
CA ARG A 125 4.99 15.51 -1.01
C ARG A 125 6.42 14.98 -1.05
N ALA A 126 6.87 14.52 -2.21
CA ALA A 126 8.22 14.02 -2.42
C ALA A 126 9.30 15.09 -2.19
N SER A 127 9.02 16.37 -2.49
CA SER A 127 9.95 17.48 -2.25
C SER A 127 10.39 17.60 -0.78
N SER A 128 9.48 17.31 0.15
CA SER A 128 9.75 17.30 1.59
C SER A 128 10.66 16.14 2.04
N LEU A 129 10.75 15.09 1.21
CA LEU A 129 11.52 13.87 1.47
C LEU A 129 12.89 13.85 0.79
N THR A 130 13.24 14.88 0.03
CA THR A 130 14.49 14.98 -0.74
C THR A 130 15.76 14.80 0.10
N ARG A 131 15.71 15.14 1.39
CA ARG A 131 16.84 14.98 2.32
C ARG A 131 17.04 13.54 2.83
N ARG A 132 16.07 12.64 2.58
CA ARG A 132 16.12 11.22 2.98
C ARG A 132 16.69 10.32 1.89
N VAL A 133 17.03 10.87 0.71
CA VAL A 133 17.44 10.08 -0.45
C VAL A 133 18.73 10.60 -1.06
N GLY A 134 19.55 9.69 -1.61
CA GLY A 134 20.81 10.07 -2.29
C GLY A 134 20.62 10.73 -3.67
N ARG A 135 19.44 10.56 -4.29
CA ARG A 135 19.11 11.07 -5.64
C ARG A 135 17.74 11.77 -5.68
N PRO A 136 17.64 12.99 -5.11
CA PRO A 136 16.36 13.71 -5.02
C PRO A 136 15.77 14.06 -6.39
N ASP A 137 16.60 14.24 -7.40
CA ASP A 137 16.19 14.44 -8.79
C ASP A 137 15.39 13.26 -9.34
N LEU A 138 15.84 12.02 -9.10
CA LEU A 138 15.13 10.81 -9.52
C LEU A 138 13.83 10.62 -8.74
N LEU A 139 13.83 10.93 -7.44
CA LEU A 139 12.61 10.87 -6.61
C LEU A 139 11.52 11.80 -7.13
N LEU A 140 11.86 13.07 -7.39
CA LEU A 140 10.89 14.08 -7.85
C LEU A 140 10.30 13.73 -9.22
N VAL A 141 11.15 13.28 -10.16
CA VAL A 141 10.69 12.87 -11.49
C VAL A 141 9.88 11.58 -11.43
N ALA A 142 10.30 10.59 -10.62
CA ALA A 142 9.51 9.38 -10.43
C ALA A 142 8.15 9.67 -9.79
N ALA A 143 8.08 10.58 -8.82
CA ALA A 143 6.82 11.00 -8.20
C ALA A 143 5.85 11.64 -9.21
N LEU A 144 6.36 12.50 -10.10
CA LEU A 144 5.57 13.08 -11.18
C LEU A 144 5.07 12.03 -12.20
N LEU A 145 5.79 10.90 -12.35
CA LEU A 145 5.52 9.92 -13.41
C LEU A 145 4.89 8.60 -12.90
N HIS A 146 4.82 8.36 -11.59
CA HIS A 146 4.48 7.04 -11.02
C HIS A 146 3.15 6.46 -11.55
N ASP A 147 2.19 7.32 -11.82
CA ASP A 147 0.84 6.96 -12.23
C ASP A 147 0.53 7.30 -13.70
N ILE A 148 1.53 7.68 -14.50
CA ILE A 148 1.35 8.14 -15.89
C ILE A 148 0.68 7.07 -16.77
N GLY A 149 0.84 5.79 -16.42
CA GLY A 149 0.22 4.67 -17.11
C GLY A 149 -1.30 4.56 -16.95
N LYS A 150 -1.95 5.28 -16.01
CA LYS A 150 -3.41 5.26 -15.83
C LYS A 150 -4.18 5.75 -17.07
N GLY A 151 -3.49 6.48 -17.95
CA GLY A 151 -3.97 6.89 -19.27
C GLY A 151 -4.25 5.74 -20.25
N TRP A 152 -3.68 4.57 -20.01
CA TRP A 152 -3.57 3.46 -20.97
C TRP A 152 -4.33 2.20 -20.51
N PRO A 153 -4.71 1.31 -21.45
CA PRO A 153 -5.34 0.03 -21.10
C PRO A 153 -4.34 -0.94 -20.47
N GLY A 154 -4.83 -1.80 -19.58
CA GLY A 154 -4.01 -2.82 -18.90
C GLY A 154 -3.58 -2.39 -17.50
N ASP A 155 -2.48 -2.98 -17.04
CA ASP A 155 -1.85 -2.62 -15.76
C ASP A 155 -1.09 -1.30 -15.92
N HIS A 156 -1.48 -0.30 -15.14
CA HIS A 156 -0.93 1.05 -15.22
C HIS A 156 0.54 1.12 -14.79
N SER A 157 1.00 0.23 -13.91
CA SER A 157 2.42 0.18 -13.52
C SER A 157 3.28 -0.39 -14.65
N VAL A 158 2.78 -1.39 -15.37
CA VAL A 158 3.45 -1.96 -16.56
C VAL A 158 3.53 -0.94 -17.69
N ALA A 159 2.40 -0.29 -18.01
CA ALA A 159 2.36 0.73 -19.04
C ALA A 159 3.20 1.96 -18.64
N GLY A 160 3.11 2.35 -17.36
CA GLY A 160 3.86 3.46 -16.77
C GLY A 160 5.37 3.27 -16.88
N GLU A 161 5.89 2.07 -16.68
CA GLU A 161 7.33 1.75 -16.83
C GLU A 161 7.86 2.16 -18.22
N VAL A 162 7.14 1.80 -19.28
CA VAL A 162 7.55 2.07 -20.67
C VAL A 162 7.52 3.58 -20.93
N ILE A 163 6.44 4.24 -20.51
CA ILE A 163 6.25 5.69 -20.70
C ILE A 163 7.30 6.47 -19.91
N ALA A 164 7.55 6.09 -18.66
CA ALA A 164 8.54 6.72 -17.80
C ALA A 164 9.96 6.57 -18.36
N ARG A 165 10.28 5.42 -18.98
CA ARG A 165 11.55 5.21 -19.68
C ARG A 165 11.74 6.20 -20.81
N ASP A 166 10.72 6.36 -21.68
CA ASP A 166 10.77 7.28 -22.81
C ASP A 166 10.79 8.74 -22.37
N MET A 167 10.02 9.10 -21.34
CA MET A 167 9.99 10.46 -20.78
C MET A 167 11.29 10.82 -20.08
N ALA A 168 11.86 9.93 -19.26
CA ALA A 168 13.14 10.17 -18.59
C ALA A 168 14.30 10.31 -19.60
N ALA A 169 14.33 9.49 -20.64
CA ALA A 169 15.30 9.63 -21.73
C ALA A 169 15.11 10.95 -22.49
N ARG A 170 13.86 11.37 -22.73
CA ARG A 170 13.54 12.68 -23.33
C ARG A 170 14.03 13.84 -22.47
N ILE A 171 13.80 13.78 -21.15
CA ILE A 171 14.25 14.77 -20.15
C ILE A 171 15.80 14.80 -20.07
N GLY A 172 16.49 13.80 -20.63
CA GLY A 172 17.95 13.77 -20.72
C GLY A 172 18.61 13.15 -19.49
N PHE A 173 17.95 12.20 -18.82
CA PHE A 173 18.62 11.34 -17.84
C PHE A 173 19.51 10.30 -18.54
N GLU A 174 20.61 9.94 -17.88
CA GLU A 174 21.51 8.89 -18.37
C GLU A 174 20.84 7.51 -18.33
N PRO A 175 21.28 6.54 -19.16
CA PRO A 175 20.60 5.24 -19.28
C PRO A 175 20.40 4.48 -17.95
N HIS A 176 21.36 4.60 -17.03
CA HIS A 176 21.25 4.01 -15.69
C HIS A 176 20.08 4.64 -14.90
N ASP A 177 20.01 5.97 -14.87
CA ASP A 177 19.00 6.73 -14.14
C ASP A 177 17.60 6.56 -14.74
N VAL A 178 17.52 6.46 -16.06
CA VAL A 178 16.30 6.07 -16.79
C VAL A 178 15.82 4.69 -16.32
N GLY A 179 16.74 3.74 -16.15
CA GLY A 179 16.45 2.43 -15.59
C GLY A 179 15.86 2.52 -14.18
N VAL A 180 16.48 3.31 -13.29
CA VAL A 180 15.99 3.52 -11.92
C VAL A 180 14.60 4.14 -11.91
N ILE A 181 14.35 5.22 -12.67
CA ILE A 181 13.02 5.85 -12.76
C ILE A 181 11.98 4.84 -13.27
N ALA A 182 12.29 4.07 -14.31
CA ALA A 182 11.39 3.05 -14.83
C ALA A 182 11.07 1.99 -13.77
N THR A 183 12.06 1.52 -13.00
CA THR A 183 11.87 0.58 -11.89
C THR A 183 10.99 1.18 -10.78
N LEU A 184 11.20 2.45 -10.41
CA LEU A 184 10.38 3.14 -9.40
C LEU A 184 8.91 3.23 -9.85
N VAL A 185 8.67 3.66 -11.09
CA VAL A 185 7.31 3.73 -11.66
C VAL A 185 6.69 2.34 -11.76
N ARG A 186 7.47 1.32 -12.16
CA ARG A 186 6.99 -0.06 -12.26
C ARG A 186 6.55 -0.65 -10.93
N HIS A 187 7.24 -0.27 -9.85
CA HIS A 187 7.08 -0.89 -8.54
C HIS A 187 6.52 0.07 -7.49
N HIS A 188 5.93 1.21 -7.87
CA HIS A 188 5.47 2.23 -6.91
C HIS A 188 4.46 1.71 -5.87
N LEU A 189 3.69 0.65 -6.19
CA LEU A 189 2.78 -0.03 -5.27
C LEU A 189 3.43 -1.19 -4.48
N LEU A 190 4.63 -1.64 -4.86
CA LEU A 190 5.26 -2.87 -4.36
C LEU A 190 5.40 -2.86 -2.84
N LEU A 191 5.97 -1.80 -2.27
CA LEU A 191 6.24 -1.76 -0.83
C LEU A 191 4.94 -1.75 -0.02
N ILE A 192 3.99 -0.89 -0.37
CA ILE A 192 2.74 -0.78 0.37
C ILE A 192 1.88 -2.03 0.23
N GLU A 193 1.80 -2.63 -0.95
CA GLU A 193 1.04 -3.87 -1.16
C GLU A 193 1.70 -5.05 -0.46
N THR A 194 3.02 -5.16 -0.50
CA THR A 194 3.74 -6.23 0.20
C THR A 194 3.60 -6.09 1.71
N ALA A 195 3.87 -4.90 2.24
CA ALA A 195 3.79 -4.60 3.67
C ALA A 195 2.40 -4.87 4.27
N THR A 196 1.33 -4.68 3.48
CA THR A 196 -0.04 -4.82 3.98
C THR A 196 -0.71 -6.16 3.62
N ARG A 197 -0.22 -6.88 2.61
CA ARG A 197 -0.89 -8.09 2.09
C ARG A 197 -0.04 -9.36 2.16
N ARG A 198 1.23 -9.26 2.53
CA ARG A 198 2.14 -10.42 2.60
C ARG A 198 2.70 -10.60 3.99
N ASP A 199 3.15 -11.81 4.25
CA ASP A 199 3.85 -12.18 5.46
C ASP A 199 5.30 -11.67 5.33
N LEU A 200 5.71 -10.78 6.24
CA LEU A 200 7.04 -10.18 6.26
C LEU A 200 8.08 -11.10 6.92
N ASP A 201 7.63 -12.10 7.66
CA ASP A 201 8.48 -13.14 8.24
C ASP A 201 8.82 -14.22 7.24
N ASP A 202 8.12 -14.29 6.10
CA ASP A 202 8.49 -15.16 4.97
C ASP A 202 9.73 -14.60 4.23
N PRO A 203 10.88 -15.31 4.26
CA PRO A 203 12.09 -14.88 3.55
C PRO A 203 11.88 -14.75 2.04
N ALA A 204 10.95 -15.52 1.45
CA ALA A 204 10.63 -15.43 0.02
C ALA A 204 9.98 -14.09 -0.33
N THR A 205 9.12 -13.55 0.55
CA THR A 205 8.52 -12.21 0.39
C THR A 205 9.62 -11.16 0.34
N VAL A 206 10.52 -11.13 1.32
CA VAL A 206 11.62 -10.15 1.40
C VAL A 206 12.55 -10.26 0.20
N ARG A 207 12.95 -11.48 -0.18
CA ARG A 207 13.81 -11.72 -1.36
C ARG A 207 13.16 -11.28 -2.67
N SER A 208 11.84 -11.43 -2.82
CA SER A 208 11.13 -11.00 -4.03
C SER A 208 11.20 -9.47 -4.20
N VAL A 209 11.06 -8.71 -3.10
CA VAL A 209 11.20 -7.25 -3.11
C VAL A 209 12.64 -6.85 -3.37
N ALA A 210 13.61 -7.50 -2.71
CA ALA A 210 15.04 -7.26 -2.94
C ALA A 210 15.43 -7.46 -4.41
N THR A 211 14.91 -8.52 -5.04
CA THR A 211 15.13 -8.79 -6.47
C THR A 211 14.56 -7.68 -7.34
N ALA A 212 13.34 -7.23 -7.05
CA ALA A 212 12.66 -6.20 -7.84
C ALA A 212 13.37 -4.83 -7.78
N VAL A 213 13.87 -4.42 -6.60
CA VAL A 213 14.56 -3.13 -6.43
C VAL A 213 16.05 -3.19 -6.79
N SER A 214 16.66 -4.38 -6.68
CA SER A 214 18.06 -4.71 -6.99
C SER A 214 19.15 -3.97 -6.18
N THR A 215 18.95 -2.71 -5.77
CA THR A 215 19.95 -1.90 -5.06
C THR A 215 19.36 -1.18 -3.85
N ALA A 216 20.19 -0.90 -2.84
CA ALA A 216 19.79 -0.15 -1.66
C ALA A 216 19.34 1.28 -2.00
N SER A 217 19.99 1.93 -2.97
CA SER A 217 19.59 3.26 -3.45
C SER A 217 18.21 3.27 -4.12
N THR A 218 17.88 2.25 -4.90
CA THR A 218 16.53 2.13 -5.49
C THR A 218 15.47 1.86 -4.42
N LEU A 219 15.78 1.02 -3.42
CA LEU A 219 14.90 0.77 -2.28
C LEU A 219 14.61 2.06 -1.47
N GLU A 220 15.65 2.86 -1.21
CA GLU A 220 15.54 4.14 -0.51
C GLU A 220 14.61 5.12 -1.27
N LEU A 221 14.80 5.25 -2.59
CA LEU A 221 13.94 6.06 -3.44
C LEU A 221 12.49 5.54 -3.49
N LEU A 222 12.32 4.21 -3.60
CA LEU A 222 11.00 3.59 -3.65
C LEU A 222 10.23 3.80 -2.33
N HIS A 223 10.93 3.71 -1.20
CA HIS A 223 10.34 3.98 0.11
C HIS A 223 9.81 5.42 0.19
N ALA A 224 10.63 6.41 -0.19
CA ALA A 224 10.20 7.81 -0.20
C ALA A 224 9.05 8.07 -1.19
N LEU A 225 9.08 7.42 -2.37
CA LEU A 225 8.01 7.53 -3.36
C LEU A 225 6.68 6.95 -2.84
N THR A 226 6.71 5.77 -2.21
CA THR A 226 5.52 5.14 -1.61
C THR A 226 4.89 6.03 -0.54
N GLU A 227 5.70 6.65 0.32
CA GLU A 227 5.23 7.59 1.34
C GLU A 227 4.62 8.86 0.71
N ALA A 228 5.29 9.45 -0.29
CA ALA A 228 4.81 10.65 -0.97
C ALA A 228 3.47 10.44 -1.69
N ASP A 229 3.32 9.32 -2.42
CA ASP A 229 2.08 8.96 -3.13
C ASP A 229 0.90 8.76 -2.15
N ALA A 230 1.15 8.05 -1.05
CA ALA A 230 0.13 7.83 -0.04
C ALA A 230 -0.31 9.15 0.63
N LEU A 231 0.63 10.03 0.98
CA LEU A 231 0.34 11.35 1.53
C LEU A 231 -0.40 12.27 0.55
N ALA A 232 -0.15 12.14 -0.75
CA ALA A 232 -0.83 12.90 -1.80
C ALA A 232 -2.26 12.42 -2.06
N THR A 233 -2.51 11.11 -1.87
CA THR A 233 -3.86 10.54 -1.96
C THR A 233 -4.77 11.06 -0.85
N GLY A 234 -4.24 11.22 0.37
CA GLY A 234 -4.93 11.84 1.50
C GLY A 234 -4.52 11.25 2.86
N PRO A 235 -4.87 11.90 3.98
CA PRO A 235 -4.43 11.50 5.32
C PRO A 235 -4.87 10.07 5.73
N ALA A 236 -5.99 9.58 5.20
CA ALA A 236 -6.45 8.20 5.43
C ALA A 236 -5.63 7.14 4.67
N ALA A 237 -4.84 7.54 3.68
CA ALA A 237 -4.01 6.63 2.87
C ALA A 237 -2.66 6.33 3.54
N TRP A 238 -2.12 7.24 4.35
CA TRP A 238 -0.85 7.04 5.07
C TRP A 238 -1.03 7.19 6.58
N SER A 239 -1.20 6.06 7.29
CA SER A 239 -1.27 6.02 8.74
C SER A 239 0.07 5.62 9.35
N THR A 240 0.30 5.96 10.63
CA THR A 240 1.50 5.55 11.39
C THR A 240 1.75 4.04 11.33
N TRP A 241 0.67 3.25 11.34
CA TRP A 241 0.76 1.80 11.19
C TRP A 241 1.23 1.34 9.80
N ARG A 242 0.71 1.94 8.71
CA ARG A 242 1.22 1.62 7.36
C ARG A 242 2.68 2.03 7.23
N ALA A 243 3.04 3.17 7.79
CA ALA A 243 4.42 3.64 7.82
C ALA A 243 5.35 2.64 8.55
N SER A 244 4.94 2.10 9.70
CA SER A 244 5.77 1.13 10.43
C SER A 244 5.91 -0.21 9.69
N LEU A 245 4.85 -0.70 9.05
CA LEU A 245 4.92 -1.92 8.23
C LEU A 245 5.84 -1.75 7.01
N VAL A 246 5.74 -0.62 6.31
CA VAL A 246 6.62 -0.33 5.17
C VAL A 246 8.07 -0.16 5.64
N ALA A 247 8.30 0.52 6.77
CA ALA A 247 9.62 0.69 7.34
C ALA A 247 10.25 -0.65 7.77
N ASP A 248 9.48 -1.56 8.39
CA ASP A 248 9.95 -2.90 8.74
C ASP A 248 10.32 -3.73 7.50
N LEU A 249 9.47 -3.72 6.48
CA LEU A 249 9.78 -4.35 5.20
C LEU A 249 11.06 -3.78 4.58
N VAL A 250 11.20 -2.45 4.50
CA VAL A 250 12.38 -1.78 3.95
C VAL A 250 13.64 -2.16 4.73
N LYS A 251 13.58 -2.21 6.06
CA LYS A 251 14.69 -2.65 6.90
C LYS A 251 15.13 -4.08 6.57
N ARG A 252 14.17 -5.02 6.48
CA ARG A 252 14.45 -6.43 6.14
C ARG A 252 15.03 -6.56 4.73
N VAL A 253 14.49 -5.84 3.75
CA VAL A 253 15.00 -5.86 2.37
C VAL A 253 16.40 -5.25 2.29
N ALA A 254 16.68 -4.17 3.03
CA ALA A 254 18.00 -3.55 3.07
C ALA A 254 19.07 -4.52 3.63
N ALA A 255 18.74 -5.30 4.66
CA ALA A 255 19.61 -6.36 5.18
C ALA A 255 19.95 -7.40 4.09
N VAL A 256 18.93 -7.89 3.36
CA VAL A 256 19.14 -8.83 2.25
C VAL A 256 20.03 -8.24 1.15
N LEU A 257 19.83 -6.96 0.80
CA LEU A 257 20.68 -6.28 -0.19
C LEU A 257 22.11 -6.02 0.31
N ALA A 258 22.31 -5.96 1.62
CA ALA A 258 23.64 -5.90 2.25
C ALA A 258 24.35 -7.26 2.30
N GLY A 259 23.70 -8.34 1.85
CA GLY A 259 24.23 -9.69 1.84
C GLY A 259 23.93 -10.50 3.11
N GLU A 260 23.05 -10.00 3.99
CA GLU A 260 22.54 -10.79 5.11
C GLU A 260 21.55 -11.83 4.57
N GLU A 261 21.75 -13.11 4.88
CA GLU A 261 20.74 -14.11 4.56
C GLU A 261 19.57 -13.94 5.53
N PRO A 262 18.33 -13.78 5.02
CA PRO A 262 17.17 -13.77 5.90
C PRO A 262 17.08 -15.15 6.52
N GLU A 263 17.38 -15.23 7.82
CA GLU A 263 17.26 -16.48 8.58
C GLU A 263 15.84 -17.02 8.38
N GLU A 264 15.73 -18.32 8.09
CA GLU A 264 14.44 -18.98 8.17
C GLU A 264 13.95 -18.76 9.59
N PRO A 265 12.75 -18.17 9.79
CA PRO A 265 12.29 -17.91 11.13
C PRO A 265 12.18 -19.25 11.85
N GLU A 266 13.10 -19.51 12.79
CA GLU A 266 12.81 -20.46 13.85
C GLU A 266 11.48 -20.00 14.46
N PRO A 267 10.55 -20.91 14.74
CA PRO A 267 9.26 -20.53 15.30
C PRO A 267 9.51 -19.81 16.62
N ALA A 268 9.50 -18.47 16.59
CA ALA A 268 9.99 -17.62 17.68
C ALA A 268 9.39 -18.09 19.00
N ALA A 269 10.14 -18.23 20.08
CA ALA A 269 9.52 -18.65 21.34
C ALA A 269 8.32 -17.74 21.65
N PRO A 270 7.16 -18.30 22.06
CA PRO A 270 6.02 -17.46 22.43
C PRO A 270 6.47 -16.45 23.47
N SER A 271 5.98 -15.21 23.37
CA SER A 271 6.26 -14.20 24.39
C SER A 271 5.79 -14.71 25.77
N ALA A 272 6.36 -14.17 26.85
CA ALA A 272 5.94 -14.55 28.21
C ALA A 272 4.42 -14.37 28.43
N GLU A 273 3.80 -13.40 27.74
CA GLU A 273 2.35 -13.22 27.76
C GLU A 273 1.61 -14.29 26.96
N GLN A 274 2.07 -14.60 25.75
CA GLN A 274 1.50 -15.66 24.92
C GLN A 274 1.57 -17.01 25.64
N GLU A 275 2.70 -17.32 26.28
CA GLU A 275 2.88 -18.52 27.09
C GLU A 275 1.92 -18.56 28.28
N ARG A 276 1.79 -17.44 29.00
CA ARG A 276 0.81 -17.32 30.11
C ARG A 276 -0.62 -17.56 29.64
N LEU A 277 -1.03 -16.97 28.51
CA LEU A 277 -2.36 -17.17 27.93
C LEU A 277 -2.56 -18.63 27.51
N ALA A 278 -1.55 -19.26 26.92
CA ALA A 278 -1.60 -20.66 26.49
C ALA A 278 -1.78 -21.62 27.68
N ILE A 279 -1.02 -21.42 28.76
CA ILE A 279 -1.12 -22.22 29.99
C ILE A 279 -2.52 -22.08 30.60
N GLU A 280 -3.07 -20.86 30.67
CA GLU A 280 -4.41 -20.62 31.22
C GLU A 280 -5.50 -21.24 30.34
N ALA A 281 -5.36 -21.17 29.02
CA ALA A 281 -6.29 -21.78 28.08
C ALA A 281 -6.30 -23.31 28.23
N LEU A 282 -5.14 -23.92 28.41
CA LEU A 282 -5.03 -25.36 28.65
C LEU A 282 -5.64 -25.76 30.00
N ARG A 283 -5.35 -24.99 31.06
CA ARG A 283 -5.86 -25.23 32.41
C ARG A 283 -7.39 -25.14 32.49
N THR A 284 -7.99 -24.21 31.76
CA THR A 284 -9.44 -23.97 31.78
C THR A 284 -10.21 -24.73 30.71
N GLY A 285 -9.55 -25.15 29.63
CA GLY A 285 -10.20 -25.73 28.44
C GLY A 285 -11.00 -24.70 27.62
N GLU A 286 -10.96 -23.43 28.01
CA GLU A 286 -11.72 -22.33 27.41
C GLU A 286 -10.79 -21.30 26.74
N PRO A 287 -11.27 -20.51 25.76
CA PRO A 287 -10.50 -19.43 25.17
C PRO A 287 -10.12 -18.35 26.18
N VAL A 288 -8.89 -17.85 26.08
CA VAL A 288 -8.36 -16.72 26.87
C VAL A 288 -7.95 -15.62 25.91
N LEU A 289 -8.35 -14.37 26.21
CA LEU A 289 -8.13 -13.22 25.33
C LEU A 289 -7.38 -12.11 26.05
N ALA A 290 -6.45 -11.45 25.37
CA ALA A 290 -5.84 -10.19 25.79
C ALA A 290 -5.99 -9.14 24.67
N LEU A 291 -6.32 -7.90 25.07
CA LEU A 291 -6.47 -6.77 24.15
C LEU A 291 -5.42 -5.71 24.49
N HIS A 292 -4.55 -5.40 23.54
CA HIS A 292 -3.56 -4.33 23.65
C HIS A 292 -3.96 -3.19 22.72
N ALA A 293 -4.41 -2.09 23.32
CA ALA A 293 -4.46 -0.82 22.61
C ALA A 293 -3.01 -0.35 22.42
N GLN A 294 -2.57 -0.22 21.17
CA GLN A 294 -1.33 0.50 20.90
C GLN A 294 -1.61 1.98 21.12
N THR A 295 -1.20 2.51 22.27
CA THR A 295 -1.17 3.95 22.53
C THR A 295 0.23 4.46 22.27
N GLU A 296 0.41 5.33 21.28
CA GLU A 296 1.58 6.19 21.20
C GLU A 296 1.23 7.66 20.95
N THR A 297 2.15 8.51 21.41
CA THR A 297 2.02 9.94 21.68
C THR A 297 1.47 10.75 20.51
N PRO A 298 0.57 11.73 20.78
CA PRO A 298 0.04 12.59 19.74
C PRO A 298 1.17 13.37 19.08
N HIS A 299 1.35 13.18 17.77
CA HIS A 299 1.95 14.21 16.94
C HIS A 299 0.87 15.22 16.59
N GLU A 300 1.19 16.49 16.79
CA GLU A 300 0.28 17.62 16.59
C GLU A 300 -0.29 17.60 15.16
N GLU A 301 -1.59 17.88 15.05
CA GLU A 301 -2.39 18.16 13.83
C GLU A 301 -3.20 17.03 13.15
N VAL A 302 -3.16 15.76 13.58
CA VAL A 302 -4.06 14.72 13.03
C VAL A 302 -5.05 14.20 14.08
N ALA A 303 -6.34 14.18 13.73
CA ALA A 303 -7.37 13.57 14.59
C ALA A 303 -7.01 12.10 14.85
N PRO A 304 -7.09 11.60 16.09
CA PRO A 304 -6.69 10.24 16.42
C PRO A 304 -7.61 9.25 15.71
N GLU A 305 -7.10 8.57 14.67
CA GLU A 305 -7.69 7.31 14.25
C GLU A 305 -7.53 6.30 15.39
N PRO A 306 -8.52 5.42 15.66
CA PRO A 306 -8.32 4.31 16.58
C PRO A 306 -7.19 3.45 16.02
N VAL A 307 -6.01 3.59 16.62
CA VAL A 307 -4.84 2.76 16.37
C VAL A 307 -5.29 1.31 16.48
N GLY A 308 -4.84 0.47 15.53
CA GLY A 308 -5.16 -0.94 15.53
C GLY A 308 -4.89 -1.56 16.90
N VAL A 309 -5.74 -2.51 17.27
CA VAL A 309 -5.68 -3.23 18.53
C VAL A 309 -5.17 -4.60 18.24
N GLU A 310 -4.16 -5.00 19.00
CA GLU A 310 -3.72 -6.38 18.99
C GLU A 310 -4.62 -7.17 19.93
N LEU A 311 -5.30 -8.17 19.36
CA LEU A 311 -6.10 -9.15 20.08
C LEU A 311 -5.35 -10.48 20.05
N LEU A 312 -4.88 -10.91 21.21
CA LEU A 312 -4.33 -12.24 21.40
C LEU A 312 -5.43 -13.17 21.85
N ILE A 313 -5.52 -14.36 21.24
CA ILE A 313 -6.45 -15.41 21.63
C ILE A 313 -5.65 -16.70 21.81
N ALA A 314 -5.78 -17.34 22.97
CA ALA A 314 -5.23 -18.66 23.23
C ALA A 314 -6.36 -19.65 23.50
N LEU A 315 -6.33 -20.83 22.90
CA LEU A 315 -7.30 -21.90 23.12
C LEU A 315 -6.75 -23.27 22.74
N PRO A 316 -7.23 -24.37 23.38
CA PRO A 316 -6.87 -25.72 22.97
C PRO A 316 -7.22 -25.95 21.49
N ASP A 317 -6.35 -26.65 20.76
CA ASP A 317 -6.60 -26.95 19.36
C ASP A 317 -7.93 -27.69 19.17
N ARG A 318 -8.73 -27.20 18.24
CA ARG A 318 -10.04 -27.75 17.88
C ARG A 318 -10.50 -27.24 16.51
N PRO A 319 -11.38 -27.97 15.82
CA PRO A 319 -12.04 -27.45 14.64
C PRO A 319 -12.86 -26.18 14.94
N GLY A 320 -12.92 -25.28 13.97
CA GLY A 320 -13.84 -24.16 13.90
C GLY A 320 -13.25 -22.85 14.37
N VAL A 321 -12.00 -22.84 14.83
CA VAL A 321 -11.41 -21.71 15.55
C VAL A 321 -11.30 -20.46 14.68
N LEU A 322 -10.66 -20.55 13.52
CA LEU A 322 -10.53 -19.41 12.60
C LEU A 322 -11.89 -18.83 12.18
N PRO A 323 -12.85 -19.61 11.65
CA PRO A 323 -14.14 -19.05 11.28
C PRO A 323 -14.95 -18.54 12.49
N ALA A 324 -14.88 -19.20 13.65
CA ALA A 324 -15.55 -18.72 14.86
C ALA A 324 -15.00 -17.35 15.30
N ALA A 325 -13.68 -17.22 15.42
CA ALA A 325 -13.02 -15.96 15.77
C ALA A 325 -13.35 -14.85 14.77
N ALA A 326 -13.17 -15.09 13.47
CA ALA A 326 -13.50 -14.11 12.43
C ALA A 326 -14.98 -13.70 12.45
N GLY A 327 -15.88 -14.65 12.70
CA GLY A 327 -17.31 -14.40 12.82
C GLY A 327 -17.66 -13.52 14.01
N VAL A 328 -17.11 -13.81 15.20
CA VAL A 328 -17.32 -12.98 16.40
C VAL A 328 -16.78 -11.57 16.18
N LEU A 329 -15.58 -11.42 15.61
CA LEU A 329 -15.01 -10.10 15.30
C LEU A 329 -15.92 -9.31 14.36
N ALA A 330 -16.44 -9.94 13.30
CA ALA A 330 -17.38 -9.30 12.38
C ALA A 330 -18.71 -8.90 13.06
N LEU A 331 -19.23 -9.72 13.98
CA LEU A 331 -20.45 -9.38 14.76
C LEU A 331 -20.24 -8.14 15.63
N HIS A 332 -19.03 -7.98 16.19
CA HIS A 332 -18.63 -6.85 17.02
C HIS A 332 -18.12 -5.63 16.23
N ARG A 333 -18.25 -5.64 14.88
CA ARG A 333 -17.79 -4.54 14.00
C ARG A 333 -16.28 -4.28 14.09
N LEU A 334 -15.52 -5.33 14.30
CA LEU A 334 -14.07 -5.28 14.25
C LEU A 334 -13.61 -5.62 12.84
N THR A 335 -12.99 -4.64 12.19
CA THR A 335 -12.30 -4.85 10.91
C THR A 335 -11.00 -5.58 11.17
N VAL A 336 -10.80 -6.71 10.50
CA VAL A 336 -9.56 -7.49 10.59
C VAL A 336 -8.59 -6.96 9.54
N ARG A 337 -7.34 -6.69 9.95
CA ARG A 337 -6.26 -6.28 9.05
C ARG A 337 -5.24 -7.40 8.85
N ALA A 338 -4.93 -8.13 9.91
CA ALA A 338 -4.06 -9.30 9.86
C ALA A 338 -4.48 -10.30 10.95
N ALA A 339 -4.20 -11.57 10.71
CA ALA A 339 -4.40 -12.65 11.66
C ALA A 339 -3.29 -13.69 11.49
N ASP A 340 -2.49 -13.88 12.53
CA ASP A 340 -1.45 -14.89 12.60
C ASP A 340 -1.94 -16.05 13.46
N LEU A 341 -1.82 -17.27 12.96
CA LEU A 341 -2.26 -18.51 13.63
C LEU A 341 -1.07 -19.43 13.85
N ARG A 342 -0.83 -19.78 15.11
CA ARG A 342 0.28 -20.66 15.46
C ARG A 342 -0.14 -21.69 16.49
N ALA A 343 0.21 -22.94 16.22
CA ALA A 343 0.20 -24.00 17.21
C ALA A 343 1.47 -23.93 18.07
N VAL A 344 1.30 -24.05 19.39
CA VAL A 344 2.38 -24.15 20.36
C VAL A 344 2.17 -25.39 21.22
N GLU A 345 3.21 -26.21 21.31
CA GLU A 345 3.30 -27.28 22.30
C GLU A 345 3.87 -26.70 23.60
N LEU A 346 3.14 -26.87 24.70
CA LEU A 346 3.63 -26.46 26.03
C LEU A 346 4.41 -27.61 26.70
N PRO A 347 5.51 -27.30 27.44
CA PRO A 347 6.27 -28.30 28.18
C PRO A 347 5.39 -29.10 29.16
N THR A 348 5.48 -30.42 29.09
CA THR A 348 4.64 -31.37 29.84
C THR A 348 5.18 -31.66 31.24
N GLU A 349 5.02 -30.72 32.18
CA GLU A 349 5.06 -31.06 33.62
C GLU A 349 3.68 -31.53 34.14
N VAL A 350 2.65 -31.57 33.29
CA VAL A 350 1.25 -31.88 33.67
C VAL A 350 0.64 -33.06 32.87
N GLY A 351 1.40 -33.77 32.04
CA GLY A 351 0.92 -34.91 31.24
C GLY A 351 0.34 -34.54 29.87
N GLU A 352 0.43 -35.48 28.92
CA GLU A 352 0.14 -35.45 27.47
C GLU A 352 0.30 -34.08 26.77
N SER A 353 1.25 -33.97 25.83
CA SER A 353 1.51 -32.76 25.04
C SER A 353 0.21 -32.25 24.42
N ALA A 354 -0.32 -31.14 24.96
CA ALA A 354 -1.54 -30.54 24.48
C ALA A 354 -1.19 -29.34 23.59
N GLU A 355 -1.61 -29.41 22.32
CA GLU A 355 -1.43 -28.35 21.33
C GLU A 355 -2.39 -27.20 21.67
N VAL A 356 -1.84 -26.00 21.86
CA VAL A 356 -2.60 -24.77 22.06
C VAL A 356 -2.45 -23.90 20.83
N LEU A 357 -3.58 -23.45 20.28
CA LEU A 357 -3.59 -22.44 19.23
C LEU A 357 -3.47 -21.05 19.85
N LEU A 358 -2.47 -20.32 19.38
CA LEU A 358 -2.28 -18.90 19.58
C LEU A 358 -2.68 -18.15 18.31
N LEU A 359 -3.58 -17.19 18.45
CA LEU A 359 -3.98 -16.30 17.38
C LEU A 359 -3.64 -14.87 17.76
N SER A 360 -2.83 -14.20 16.93
CA SER A 360 -2.64 -12.76 17.02
C SER A 360 -3.43 -12.07 15.93
N TRP A 361 -4.43 -11.29 16.32
CA TRP A 361 -5.28 -10.54 15.41
C TRP A 361 -4.98 -9.06 15.53
N ARG A 362 -4.76 -8.40 14.39
CA ARG A 362 -4.74 -6.94 14.33
C ARG A 362 -6.08 -6.45 13.83
N VAL A 363 -6.83 -5.78 14.71
CA VAL A 363 -8.20 -5.34 14.45
C VAL A 363 -8.40 -3.86 14.67
N ALA A 364 -9.38 -3.25 14.02
CA ALA A 364 -9.81 -1.87 14.32
C ALA A 364 -11.33 -1.80 14.42
N ALA A 365 -11.84 -1.03 15.38
CA ALA A 365 -13.27 -0.78 15.50
C ALA A 365 -13.76 0.03 14.30
N GLU A 366 -14.81 -0.46 13.63
CA GLU A 366 -15.46 0.26 12.52
C GLU A 366 -16.06 1.58 13.02
N TYR A 367 -16.64 1.58 14.23
CA TYR A 367 -17.20 2.75 14.91
C TYR A 367 -17.12 2.59 16.43
N GLY A 368 -16.93 3.70 17.14
CA GLY A 368 -17.04 3.77 18.60
C GLY A 368 -15.86 3.18 19.36
N SER A 369 -16.07 2.83 20.63
CA SER A 369 -15.06 2.21 21.48
C SER A 369 -14.95 0.71 21.24
N LEU A 370 -13.78 0.17 21.57
CA LEU A 370 -13.53 -1.27 21.49
C LEU A 370 -14.45 -2.04 22.44
N PRO A 371 -14.91 -3.24 22.04
CA PRO A 371 -15.67 -4.12 22.92
C PRO A 371 -14.77 -4.61 24.06
N GLN A 372 -15.39 -4.90 25.21
CA GLN A 372 -14.69 -5.51 26.34
C GLN A 372 -14.24 -6.94 25.99
N ALA A 373 -13.00 -7.30 26.35
CA ALA A 373 -12.43 -8.62 26.12
C ALA A 373 -13.33 -9.76 26.64
N ALA A 374 -13.96 -9.57 27.81
CA ALA A 374 -14.88 -10.54 28.40
C ALA A 374 -16.10 -10.83 27.52
N ARG A 375 -16.61 -9.82 26.78
CA ARG A 375 -17.74 -9.98 25.88
C ARG A 375 -17.34 -10.73 24.60
N LEU A 376 -16.18 -10.39 24.03
CA LEU A 376 -15.60 -11.13 22.90
C LEU A 376 -15.38 -12.59 23.27
N ARG A 377 -14.82 -12.85 24.45
CA ARG A 377 -14.61 -14.19 25.00
C ARG A 377 -15.92 -14.97 25.10
N ALA A 378 -16.95 -14.38 25.70
CA ALA A 378 -18.24 -15.05 25.90
C ALA A 378 -18.89 -15.44 24.57
N ASP A 379 -18.86 -14.55 23.57
CA ASP A 379 -19.40 -14.86 22.24
C ASP A 379 -18.52 -15.87 21.49
N LEU A 380 -17.19 -15.87 21.70
CA LEU A 380 -16.28 -16.89 21.14
C LEU A 380 -16.54 -18.28 21.73
N VAL A 381 -16.73 -18.39 23.05
CA VAL A 381 -17.14 -19.65 23.69
C VAL A 381 -18.43 -20.18 23.07
N ARG A 382 -19.44 -19.31 22.95
CA ARG A 382 -20.74 -19.66 22.36
C ARG A 382 -20.67 -20.01 20.87
N ALA A 383 -19.73 -19.40 20.16
CA ALA A 383 -19.48 -19.73 18.76
C ALA A 383 -18.85 -21.12 18.60
N LEU A 384 -17.89 -21.45 19.46
CA LEU A 384 -17.17 -22.73 19.45
C LEU A 384 -18.04 -23.90 19.94
N ASP A 385 -18.95 -23.67 20.89
CA ASP A 385 -19.90 -24.69 21.37
C ASP A 385 -21.16 -24.82 20.48
N GLY A 386 -21.31 -23.96 19.47
CA GLY A 386 -22.42 -23.96 18.52
C GLY A 386 -23.71 -23.31 19.01
N SER A 387 -23.75 -22.76 20.23
CA SER A 387 -24.93 -22.05 20.78
C SER A 387 -25.13 -20.65 20.18
N LEU A 388 -24.14 -20.10 19.48
CA LEU A 388 -24.24 -18.87 18.70
C LEU A 388 -24.22 -19.19 17.20
N ASP A 389 -25.37 -19.04 16.54
CA ASP A 389 -25.47 -19.14 15.08
C ASP A 389 -24.90 -17.90 14.39
N ILE A 390 -23.57 -17.89 14.23
CA ILE A 390 -22.83 -16.83 13.53
C ILE A 390 -23.37 -16.61 12.12
N ARG A 391 -23.73 -17.67 11.38
CA ARG A 391 -24.14 -17.56 9.98
C ARG A 391 -25.42 -16.76 9.85
N SER A 392 -26.44 -17.10 10.62
CA SER A 392 -27.71 -16.38 10.60
C SER A 392 -27.54 -14.93 11.05
N ARG A 393 -26.76 -14.66 12.10
CA ARG A 393 -26.51 -13.30 12.58
C ARG A 393 -25.76 -12.43 11.56
N LEU A 394 -24.78 -13.00 10.85
CA LEU A 394 -24.07 -12.28 9.78
C LEU A 394 -24.99 -12.04 8.58
N ALA A 395 -25.84 -13.01 8.22
CA ALA A 395 -26.80 -12.87 7.12
C ALA A 395 -27.85 -11.77 7.40
N GLU A 396 -28.39 -11.72 8.61
CA GLU A 396 -29.29 -10.64 9.07
C GLU A 396 -28.63 -9.27 8.93
N ARG A 397 -27.35 -9.18 9.29
CA ARG A 397 -26.57 -7.94 9.19
C ARG A 397 -26.29 -7.55 7.75
N GLU A 398 -25.91 -8.49 6.89
CA GLU A 398 -25.68 -8.24 5.47
C GLU A 398 -26.97 -7.77 4.78
N ALA A 399 -28.13 -8.33 5.15
CA ALA A 399 -29.43 -7.89 4.66
C ALA A 399 -29.83 -6.49 5.14
N ALA A 400 -29.41 -6.09 6.35
CA ALA A 400 -29.64 -4.76 6.89
C ALA A 400 -28.72 -3.67 6.29
N TYR A 401 -27.63 -4.06 5.62
CA TYR A 401 -26.71 -3.11 4.99
C TYR A 401 -27.30 -2.58 3.67
N PRO A 402 -27.31 -1.26 3.43
CA PRO A 402 -27.90 -0.71 2.21
C PRO A 402 -27.11 -1.13 0.98
N ARG A 403 -27.68 -2.05 0.17
CA ARG A 403 -27.14 -2.36 -1.15
C ARG A 403 -27.16 -1.10 -2.01
N ARG A 404 -26.01 -0.66 -2.54
CA ARG A 404 -25.98 0.37 -3.59
C ARG A 404 -26.81 -0.15 -4.77
N ARG A 405 -27.94 0.50 -5.04
CA ARG A 405 -28.84 0.13 -6.16
C ARG A 405 -28.05 0.17 -7.48
N GLY A 406 -28.10 -0.93 -8.24
CA GLY A 406 -27.73 -0.96 -9.65
C GLY A 406 -26.36 -1.56 -10.02
N VAL A 407 -25.50 -1.92 -9.07
CA VAL A 407 -24.19 -2.53 -9.39
C VAL A 407 -24.16 -3.98 -8.88
N LYS A 408 -24.17 -4.95 -9.80
CA LYS A 408 -23.88 -6.35 -9.47
C LYS A 408 -22.37 -6.50 -9.35
N ALA A 409 -21.88 -6.87 -8.17
CA ALA A 409 -20.46 -7.14 -7.99
C ALA A 409 -20.02 -8.30 -8.91
N PRO A 410 -18.80 -8.25 -9.46
CA PRO A 410 -18.23 -9.39 -10.18
C PRO A 410 -18.11 -10.60 -9.25
N PRO A 411 -18.08 -11.84 -9.80
CA PRO A 411 -17.88 -13.03 -8.99
C PRO A 411 -16.51 -12.99 -8.30
N PRO A 412 -16.38 -13.63 -7.12
CA PRO A 412 -15.10 -13.79 -6.45
C PRO A 412 -14.11 -14.53 -7.36
N ARG A 413 -12.82 -14.28 -7.17
CA ARG A 413 -11.74 -15.00 -7.83
C ARG A 413 -10.71 -15.43 -6.81
N VAL A 414 -10.34 -16.70 -6.85
CA VAL A 414 -9.33 -17.27 -5.98
C VAL A 414 -8.17 -17.77 -6.82
N LYS A 415 -6.94 -17.42 -6.43
CA LYS A 415 -5.73 -17.81 -7.14
C LYS A 415 -4.68 -18.31 -6.17
N VAL A 416 -3.87 -19.27 -6.63
CA VAL A 416 -2.62 -19.62 -5.97
C VAL A 416 -1.56 -18.61 -6.40
N ALA A 417 -0.86 -17.99 -5.46
CA ALA A 417 0.18 -17.01 -5.79
C ALA A 417 1.40 -17.71 -6.41
N ALA A 418 1.98 -17.10 -7.45
CA ALA A 418 3.12 -17.68 -8.17
C ALA A 418 4.47 -17.54 -7.42
N ALA A 419 4.59 -16.57 -6.52
CA ALA A 419 5.75 -16.43 -5.65
C ALA A 419 5.63 -17.43 -4.49
N GLY A 420 6.24 -18.61 -4.67
CA GLY A 420 6.18 -19.71 -3.73
C GLY A 420 6.93 -19.39 -2.44
N SER A 421 6.18 -19.25 -1.35
CA SER A 421 6.75 -19.42 -0.02
C SER A 421 7.25 -20.86 0.11
N GLN A 422 8.41 -21.05 0.75
CA GLN A 422 8.88 -22.39 1.11
C GLN A 422 8.16 -22.93 2.36
N LEU A 423 7.50 -22.04 3.10
CA LEU A 423 6.84 -22.35 4.37
C LEU A 423 5.34 -22.65 4.21
N ALA A 424 4.70 -22.14 3.16
CA ALA A 424 3.28 -22.35 2.92
C ALA A 424 2.87 -22.19 1.45
N THR A 425 1.67 -22.64 1.10
CA THR A 425 1.00 -22.26 -0.14
C THR A 425 0.20 -20.99 0.08
N VAL A 426 0.34 -20.00 -0.79
CA VAL A 426 -0.40 -18.72 -0.66
C VAL A 426 -1.64 -18.73 -1.54
N ILE A 427 -2.81 -18.59 -0.92
CA ILE A 427 -4.12 -18.47 -1.58
C ILE A 427 -4.57 -17.01 -1.52
N GLU A 428 -4.67 -16.36 -2.68
CA GLU A 428 -5.20 -15.01 -2.83
C GLU A 428 -6.69 -15.05 -3.17
N VAL A 429 -7.52 -14.44 -2.33
CA VAL A 429 -8.97 -14.31 -2.51
C VAL A 429 -9.30 -12.86 -2.85
N ARG A 430 -9.92 -12.63 -4.01
CA ARG A 430 -10.47 -11.32 -4.40
C ARG A 430 -11.98 -11.41 -4.47
N ALA A 431 -12.67 -10.68 -3.62
CA ALA A 431 -14.12 -10.72 -3.53
C ALA A 431 -14.70 -9.34 -3.18
N GLN A 432 -16.01 -9.16 -3.36
CA GLN A 432 -16.73 -8.01 -2.83
C GLN A 432 -16.68 -8.05 -1.30
N ASP A 433 -16.25 -6.97 -0.67
CA ASP A 433 -16.24 -6.86 0.78
C ASP A 433 -17.68 -6.86 1.32
N ALA A 434 -17.90 -7.63 2.37
CA ALA A 434 -19.19 -7.84 3.01
C ALA A 434 -19.00 -8.35 4.46
N PRO A 435 -19.90 -8.00 5.39
CA PRO A 435 -19.84 -8.51 6.76
C PRO A 435 -19.74 -10.04 6.79
N GLY A 436 -18.69 -10.56 7.42
CA GLY A 436 -18.50 -12.00 7.54
C GLY A 436 -17.81 -12.69 6.35
N LEU A 437 -17.23 -11.95 5.40
CA LEU A 437 -16.43 -12.54 4.32
C LEU A 437 -15.33 -13.47 4.86
N LEU A 438 -14.54 -13.00 5.84
CA LEU A 438 -13.46 -13.78 6.44
C LEU A 438 -13.98 -15.05 7.16
N HIS A 439 -15.18 -14.99 7.76
CA HIS A 439 -15.84 -16.17 8.33
C HIS A 439 -16.16 -17.20 7.23
N ARG A 440 -16.70 -16.76 6.09
CA ARG A 440 -17.00 -17.66 4.96
C ARG A 440 -15.74 -18.28 4.37
N ILE A 441 -14.67 -17.49 4.19
CA ILE A 441 -13.38 -17.98 3.70
C ILE A 441 -12.80 -18.99 4.68
N GLY A 442 -12.75 -18.65 5.98
CA GLY A 442 -12.24 -19.54 7.02
C GLY A 442 -12.98 -20.88 7.07
N ARG A 443 -14.30 -20.87 6.87
CA ARG A 443 -15.09 -22.11 6.76
C ARG A 443 -14.76 -22.95 5.53
N ALA A 444 -14.55 -22.30 4.39
CA ALA A 444 -14.21 -23.01 3.15
C ALA A 444 -12.81 -23.66 3.25
N LEU A 445 -11.84 -22.93 3.81
CA LEU A 445 -10.49 -23.45 4.08
C LEU A 445 -10.54 -24.64 5.05
N GLU A 446 -11.31 -24.52 6.13
CA GLU A 446 -11.46 -25.60 7.10
C GLU A 446 -12.11 -26.85 6.51
N GLN A 447 -13.17 -26.70 5.72
CA GLN A 447 -13.84 -27.81 5.02
C GLN A 447 -12.91 -28.56 4.07
N SER A 448 -11.86 -27.87 3.60
CA SER A 448 -10.84 -28.39 2.71
C SER A 448 -9.67 -29.04 3.46
N THR A 449 -9.75 -29.12 4.79
CA THR A 449 -8.79 -29.77 5.70
C THR A 449 -7.36 -29.22 5.62
N VAL A 450 -7.20 -27.92 5.41
CA VAL A 450 -5.89 -27.24 5.41
C VAL A 450 -5.67 -26.44 6.69
N ARG A 451 -4.42 -26.31 7.13
CA ARG A 451 -4.03 -25.45 8.26
C ARG A 451 -3.69 -24.06 7.76
N VAL A 452 -4.24 -23.03 8.38
CA VAL A 452 -3.90 -21.62 8.09
C VAL A 452 -2.80 -21.18 9.05
N ARG A 453 -1.66 -20.77 8.52
CA ARG A 453 -0.52 -20.23 9.26
C ARG A 453 -0.66 -18.72 9.50
N SER A 454 -0.99 -17.99 8.45
CA SER A 454 -1.21 -16.54 8.54
C SER A 454 -2.23 -16.10 7.50
N ALA A 455 -2.93 -15.01 7.79
CA ALA A 455 -3.92 -14.39 6.93
C ALA A 455 -3.75 -12.87 6.96
N HIS A 456 -3.60 -12.27 5.79
CA HIS A 456 -3.51 -10.83 5.62
C HIS A 456 -4.77 -10.36 4.90
N VAL A 457 -5.49 -9.42 5.50
CA VAL A 457 -6.83 -9.01 5.07
C VAL A 457 -6.78 -7.54 4.70
N SER A 458 -7.08 -7.22 3.44
CA SER A 458 -6.98 -5.85 2.93
C SER A 458 -8.23 -5.49 2.14
N THR A 459 -8.98 -4.50 2.61
CA THR A 459 -10.09 -3.90 1.86
C THR A 459 -9.60 -2.74 1.00
N LEU A 460 -9.85 -2.81 -0.32
CA LEU A 460 -9.65 -1.74 -1.28
C LEU A 460 -10.99 -1.26 -1.84
N GLY A 461 -11.49 -0.13 -1.32
CA GLY A 461 -12.78 0.43 -1.70
C GLY A 461 -13.92 -0.53 -1.33
N ALA A 462 -14.55 -1.15 -2.33
CA ALA A 462 -15.61 -2.13 -2.13
C ALA A 462 -15.12 -3.59 -2.23
N ASN A 463 -13.86 -3.85 -2.56
CA ASN A 463 -13.35 -5.20 -2.73
C ASN A 463 -12.39 -5.57 -1.59
N ALA A 464 -12.48 -6.80 -1.10
CA ALA A 464 -11.47 -7.41 -0.26
C ALA A 464 -10.44 -8.16 -1.12
N VAL A 465 -9.18 -8.04 -0.74
CA VAL A 465 -8.04 -8.75 -1.31
C VAL A 465 -7.30 -9.39 -0.13
N ASP A 466 -7.60 -10.66 0.10
CA ASP A 466 -7.12 -11.41 1.26
C ASP A 466 -6.10 -12.45 0.80
N ALA A 467 -5.03 -12.62 1.57
CA ALA A 467 -3.99 -13.62 1.32
C ALA A 467 -3.90 -14.58 2.51
N PHE A 468 -4.02 -15.87 2.25
CA PHE A 468 -3.95 -16.94 3.26
C PHE A 468 -2.75 -17.83 2.99
N TYR A 469 -1.86 -17.96 3.97
CA TYR A 469 -0.73 -18.88 3.95
C TYR A 469 -1.20 -20.20 4.55
N VAL A 470 -1.36 -21.21 3.70
CA VAL A 470 -1.93 -22.50 4.07
C VAL A 470 -0.92 -23.64 3.93
N THR A 471 -1.07 -24.63 4.79
CA THR A 471 -0.24 -25.85 4.82
C THR A 471 -1.13 -27.08 4.88
N ASP A 472 -0.55 -28.24 4.59
CA ASP A 472 -1.17 -29.51 4.92
C ASP A 472 -1.17 -29.73 6.46
N GLN A 473 -1.64 -30.90 6.90
CA GLN A 473 -1.68 -31.22 8.33
C GLN A 473 -0.30 -31.45 8.95
N ASP A 474 0.72 -31.72 8.12
CA ASP A 474 2.11 -31.88 8.54
C ASP A 474 2.86 -30.53 8.56
N GLY A 475 2.18 -29.41 8.26
CA GLY A 475 2.78 -28.08 8.19
C GLY A 475 3.61 -27.82 6.93
N ARG A 476 3.47 -28.64 5.88
CA ARG A 476 4.18 -28.46 4.60
C ARG A 476 3.33 -27.68 3.59
N PRO A 477 3.96 -26.98 2.61
CA PRO A 477 3.25 -26.41 1.48
C PRO A 477 2.46 -27.47 0.70
N LEU A 478 1.28 -27.11 0.23
CA LEU A 478 0.43 -27.99 -0.58
C LEU A 478 1.07 -28.27 -1.94
N ALA A 479 0.90 -29.51 -2.43
CA ALA A 479 1.22 -29.86 -3.80
C ALA A 479 0.40 -29.01 -4.79
N ALA A 480 0.96 -28.70 -5.96
CA ALA A 480 0.36 -27.77 -6.93
C ALA A 480 -1.08 -28.16 -7.35
N GLU A 481 -1.35 -29.45 -7.52
CA GLU A 481 -2.69 -29.96 -7.83
C GLU A 481 -3.67 -29.67 -6.69
N ARG A 482 -3.30 -30.00 -5.44
CA ARG A 482 -4.14 -29.74 -4.27
C ARG A 482 -4.36 -28.25 -4.02
N ALA A 483 -3.34 -27.41 -4.27
CA ALA A 483 -3.46 -25.97 -4.17
C ALA A 483 -4.48 -25.40 -5.19
N ALA A 484 -4.47 -25.92 -6.42
CA ALA A 484 -5.43 -25.53 -7.45
C ALA A 484 -6.85 -25.99 -7.12
N GLU A 485 -7.02 -27.20 -6.59
CA GLU A 485 -8.30 -27.71 -6.10
C GLU A 485 -8.84 -26.84 -4.96
N LEU A 486 -8.00 -26.54 -3.96
CA LEU A 486 -8.37 -25.67 -2.84
C LEU A 486 -8.85 -24.30 -3.34
N ALA A 487 -8.15 -23.70 -4.29
CA ALA A 487 -8.57 -22.42 -4.87
C ALA A 487 -9.97 -22.52 -5.51
N GLN A 488 -10.26 -23.60 -6.24
CA GLN A 488 -11.58 -23.83 -6.83
C GLN A 488 -12.66 -24.10 -5.78
N GLU A 489 -12.35 -24.87 -4.73
CA GLU A 489 -13.24 -25.16 -3.60
C GLU A 489 -13.65 -23.86 -2.88
N VAL A 490 -12.67 -23.00 -2.59
CA VAL A 490 -12.91 -21.69 -1.94
C VAL A 490 -13.67 -20.76 -2.89
N GLU A 491 -13.32 -20.69 -4.17
CA GLU A 491 -14.04 -19.84 -5.14
C GLU A 491 -15.51 -20.24 -5.24
N LYS A 492 -15.79 -21.54 -5.35
CA LYS A 492 -17.16 -22.09 -5.39
C LYS A 492 -17.93 -21.85 -4.10
N ALA A 493 -17.27 -21.88 -2.94
CA ALA A 493 -17.90 -21.61 -1.66
C ALA A 493 -18.31 -20.14 -1.49
N LEU A 494 -17.65 -19.22 -2.21
CA LEU A 494 -17.90 -17.78 -2.12
C LEU A 494 -18.94 -17.25 -3.12
N GLY A 495 -19.20 -17.96 -4.23
CA GLY A 495 -20.30 -17.63 -5.15
C GLY A 495 -20.03 -17.90 -6.62
#